data_AF-A0AAV0A583-F1
#
_entry.id   AF-A0AAV0A583-F1
#
_cell.length_a   1.000
_cell.length_b   1.000
_cell.length_c   1.000
_cell.angle_alpha   90.00
_cell.angle_beta   90.00
_cell.angle_gamma   90.00
#
_symmetry.space_group_name_H-M   'P 1'
#
loop_
_entity.id
_entity.type
_entity.pdbx_description
1 polymer ?
#
loop_
_entity_poly.entity_id
_entity_poly.type
_entity_poly.pdbx_seq_one_letter_code
_entity_poly.pdbx_strand_id
1 'polypeptide(L)'
;MPIFPKISLRPEVENYLKESFMNKEVVSASSKQEAERKFEALLIHLAHPPSFTTVRVNTHLASVDYVRGLLLDELQKQFSGFSVPVLQHPALPDVLLIPVTGPSFSFWLCHYVILLLLSLIFCFLFSPQM
;
A
#
# COMPACT_ATOMS: atom_id res chain seq x y z
N MET A 1 19.08 6.56 3.66
CA MET A 1 18.38 7.86 3.48
C MET A 1 17.04 7.55 2.84
N PRO A 2 15.93 8.13 3.31
CA PRO A 2 14.64 7.99 2.64
C PRO A 2 14.77 8.56 1.21
N ILE A 3 14.25 7.85 0.23
CA ILE A 3 14.36 8.24 -1.18
C ILE A 3 13.42 9.41 -1.47
N PHE A 4 12.28 9.46 -0.79
CA PHE A 4 11.37 10.59 -0.88
C PHE A 4 11.55 11.54 0.32
N PRO A 5 11.54 12.87 0.09
CA PRO A 5 11.47 13.83 1.18
C PRO A 5 10.13 13.73 1.91
N LYS A 6 10.01 14.39 3.06
CA LYS A 6 8.72 14.52 3.76
C LYS A 6 7.66 15.10 2.82
N ILE A 7 6.41 14.69 3.00
CA ILE A 7 5.29 15.22 2.22
C ILE A 7 5.26 16.75 2.27
N SER A 8 5.11 17.39 1.11
CA SER A 8 5.02 18.85 1.01
C SER A 8 3.58 19.29 1.31
N LEU A 9 3.38 19.91 2.47
CA LEU A 9 2.10 20.45 2.91
C LEU A 9 2.16 21.97 2.96
N ARG A 10 0.99 22.63 2.92
CA ARG A 10 0.93 24.07 3.19
C ARG A 10 1.26 24.30 4.67
N PRO A 11 1.97 25.40 5.03
CA PRO A 11 2.36 25.67 6.40
C PRO A 11 1.17 25.69 7.38
N GLU A 12 0.02 26.24 6.98
CA GLU A 12 -1.17 26.23 7.82
C GLU A 12 -1.68 24.80 8.15
N VAL A 13 -1.57 23.88 7.21
CA VAL A 13 -2.00 22.48 7.38
C VAL A 13 -1.00 21.71 8.24
N GLU A 14 0.31 21.89 8.00
CA GLU A 14 1.35 21.23 8.78
C GLU A 14 1.27 21.65 10.25
N ASN A 15 1.07 22.95 10.52
CA ASN A 15 0.89 23.46 11.89
C ASN A 15 -0.37 22.90 12.56
N TYR A 16 -1.50 22.86 11.85
CA TYR A 16 -2.73 22.27 12.37
C TYR A 16 -2.55 20.78 12.74
N LEU A 17 -1.94 20.00 11.84
CA LEU A 17 -1.63 18.60 12.11
C LEU A 17 -0.68 18.47 13.31
N LYS A 18 0.36 19.29 13.38
CA LYS A 18 1.31 19.28 14.50
C LYS A 18 0.61 19.53 15.84
N GLU A 19 -0.28 20.51 15.93
CA GLU A 19 -1.05 20.79 17.15
C GLU A 19 -1.92 19.60 17.57
N SER A 20 -2.53 18.91 16.62
CA SER A 20 -3.36 17.72 16.87
C SER A 20 -2.53 16.52 17.35
N PHE A 21 -1.43 16.22 16.67
CA PHE A 21 -0.53 15.10 17.01
C PHE A 21 0.37 15.38 18.23
N MET A 22 0.42 16.62 18.71
CA MET A 22 1.12 17.04 19.93
C MET A 22 0.17 17.52 21.04
N ASN A 23 -1.03 16.96 21.09
CA ASN A 23 -1.99 17.29 22.15
C ASN A 23 -1.45 16.95 23.55
N LYS A 24 -2.08 17.51 24.60
CA LYS A 24 -1.63 17.33 25.99
C LYS A 24 -1.60 15.87 26.42
N GLU A 25 -2.54 15.06 25.92
CA GLU A 25 -2.63 13.63 26.22
C GLU A 25 -1.42 12.87 25.67
N VAL A 26 -1.10 13.06 24.38
CA VAL A 26 0.05 12.44 23.72
C VAL A 26 1.35 12.90 24.37
N VAL A 27 1.50 14.19 24.68
CA VAL A 27 2.71 14.72 25.34
C VAL A 27 2.86 14.18 26.77
N SER A 28 1.74 13.97 27.48
CA SER A 28 1.75 13.37 28.82
C SER A 28 2.07 11.88 28.81
N ALA A 29 1.66 11.16 27.76
CA ALA A 29 1.89 9.73 27.59
C ALA A 29 3.25 9.40 26.94
N SER A 30 3.74 10.27 26.06
CA SER A 30 5.00 10.16 25.33
C SER A 30 5.64 11.54 25.30
N SER A 31 6.85 11.68 25.86
CA SER A 31 7.52 12.99 26.01
C SER A 31 7.42 13.88 24.75
N LYS A 32 7.43 15.21 24.92
CA LYS A 32 7.30 16.17 23.81
C LYS A 32 8.26 15.86 22.65
N GLN A 33 9.50 15.52 22.94
CA GLN A 33 10.51 15.21 21.93
C GLN A 33 10.19 13.93 21.16
N GLU A 34 9.62 12.93 21.82
CA GLU A 34 9.20 11.68 21.16
C GLU A 34 7.98 11.90 20.27
N ALA A 35 7.02 12.70 20.72
CA ALA A 35 5.87 13.11 19.92
C ALA A 35 6.30 13.86 18.65
N GLU A 36 7.22 14.81 18.77
CA GLU A 36 7.80 15.52 17.60
C GLU A 36 8.49 14.57 16.64
N ARG A 37 9.32 13.65 17.14
CA ARG A 37 10.00 12.64 16.30
C ARG A 37 9.01 11.73 15.58
N LYS A 38 7.95 11.28 16.25
CA LYS A 38 6.88 10.44 15.66
C LYS A 38 6.10 11.20 14.59
N PHE A 39 5.82 12.49 14.81
CA PHE A 39 5.16 13.34 13.83
C PHE A 39 6.02 13.55 12.58
N GLU A 40 7.29 13.89 12.73
CA GLU A 40 8.22 14.03 11.60
C GLU A 40 8.38 12.69 10.85
N ALA A 41 8.49 11.58 11.58
CA ALA A 41 8.52 10.25 10.96
C ALA A 41 7.24 9.95 10.16
N LEU A 42 6.06 10.32 10.67
CA LEU A 42 4.79 10.14 9.95
C LEU A 42 4.80 10.91 8.61
N LEU A 43 5.21 12.18 8.61
CA LEU A 43 5.27 12.98 7.38
C LEU A 43 6.23 12.40 6.34
N ILE A 44 7.32 11.76 6.78
CA ILE A 44 8.23 11.04 5.89
C ILE A 44 7.58 9.77 5.33
N HIS A 45 6.94 8.96 6.17
CA HIS A 45 6.31 7.70 5.72
C HIS A 45 5.14 7.93 4.77
N LEU A 46 4.37 9.01 4.94
CA LEU A 46 3.26 9.36 4.04
C LEU A 46 3.71 9.68 2.61
N ALA A 47 4.97 10.06 2.41
CA ALA A 47 5.53 10.27 1.07
C ALA A 47 5.89 8.96 0.36
N HIS A 48 5.89 7.83 1.06
CA HIS A 48 6.27 6.53 0.52
C HIS A 48 5.02 5.67 0.26
N PRO A 49 4.97 4.90 -0.82
CA PRO A 49 3.89 3.94 -1.04
C PRO A 49 3.92 2.84 0.03
N PRO A 50 2.76 2.22 0.36
CA PRO A 50 2.71 1.07 1.26
C PRO A 50 3.57 -0.09 0.74
N SER A 51 4.19 -0.84 1.67
CA SER A 51 5.02 -1.99 1.33
C SER A 51 4.23 -3.20 0.78
N PHE A 52 2.92 -3.21 0.97
CA PHE A 52 2.03 -4.25 0.48
C PHE A 52 0.84 -3.63 -0.24
N THR A 53 0.58 -4.15 -1.44
CA THR A 53 -0.67 -3.92 -2.14
C THR A 53 -1.67 -4.96 -1.67
N THR A 54 -2.87 -4.52 -1.30
CA THR A 54 -3.92 -5.40 -0.80
C THR A 54 -5.03 -5.54 -1.84
N VAL A 55 -5.54 -6.75 -2.00
CA VAL A 55 -6.64 -7.07 -2.92
C VAL A 55 -7.68 -7.86 -2.15
N ARG A 56 -8.92 -7.37 -2.13
CA ARG A 56 -10.05 -8.11 -1.56
C ARG A 56 -10.67 -9.00 -2.62
N VAL A 57 -10.77 -10.30 -2.33
CA VAL A 57 -11.39 -11.29 -3.20
C VAL A 57 -12.90 -11.19 -3.09
N ASN A 58 -13.59 -11.22 -4.23
CA ASN A 58 -15.04 -11.37 -4.24
C ASN A 58 -15.41 -12.85 -4.06
N THR A 59 -15.56 -13.26 -2.80
CA THR A 59 -15.84 -14.65 -2.40
C THR A 59 -17.20 -15.17 -2.85
N HIS A 60 -18.12 -14.30 -3.29
CA HIS A 60 -19.40 -14.71 -3.87
C HIS A 60 -19.24 -15.33 -5.27
N LEU A 61 -18.23 -14.90 -6.04
CA LEU A 61 -18.03 -15.34 -7.42
C LEU A 61 -16.90 -16.37 -7.56
N ALA A 62 -15.90 -16.31 -6.69
CA ALA A 62 -14.72 -17.17 -6.79
C ALA A 62 -14.09 -17.43 -5.42
N SER A 63 -13.45 -18.59 -5.26
CA SER A 63 -12.68 -18.90 -4.06
C SER A 63 -11.36 -18.12 -4.01
N VAL A 64 -10.84 -17.92 -2.80
CA VAL A 64 -9.60 -17.18 -2.55
C VAL A 64 -8.40 -17.86 -3.22
N ASP A 65 -8.31 -19.19 -3.15
CA ASP A 65 -7.23 -19.95 -3.77
C ASP A 65 -7.25 -19.87 -5.30
N TYR A 66 -8.44 -19.86 -5.90
CA TYR A 66 -8.59 -19.71 -7.34
C TYR A 66 -8.12 -18.32 -7.81
N VAL A 67 -8.58 -17.25 -7.15
CA VAL A 67 -8.17 -15.88 -7.49
C VAL A 67 -6.68 -15.67 -7.21
N ARG A 68 -6.12 -16.28 -6.16
CA ARG A 68 -4.68 -16.27 -5.90
C ARG A 68 -3.89 -16.87 -7.06
N GLY A 69 -4.33 -18.01 -7.61
CA GLY A 69 -3.71 -18.62 -8.78
C GLY A 69 -3.71 -17.69 -10.00
N LEU A 70 -4.86 -17.10 -10.31
CA LEU A 70 -4.98 -16.14 -11.41
C LEU A 70 -4.07 -14.90 -11.23
N LEU A 71 -3.95 -14.40 -10.00
CA LEU A 71 -3.07 -13.28 -9.69
C LEU A 71 -1.59 -13.65 -9.86
N LEU A 72 -1.18 -14.86 -9.44
CA LEU A 72 0.19 -15.33 -9.64
C LEU A 72 0.55 -15.40 -11.14
N ASP A 73 -0.35 -15.94 -11.95
CA ASP A 73 -0.16 -16.05 -13.40
C ASP A 73 -0.06 -14.67 -14.06
N GLU A 74 -0.92 -13.72 -13.67
CA GLU A 74 -0.91 -12.37 -14.22
C GLU A 74 0.34 -11.58 -13.78
N LEU A 75 0.73 -11.68 -12.51
CA LEU A 75 1.97 -11.07 -12.02
C LEU A 75 3.19 -11.63 -12.77
N GLN A 76 3.22 -12.92 -13.03
CA GLN A 76 4.31 -13.54 -13.79
C GLN A 76 4.40 -12.98 -15.21
N LYS A 77 3.27 -12.75 -15.89
CA LYS A 77 3.25 -12.12 -17.22
C LYS A 77 3.74 -10.67 -17.17
N GLN A 78 3.29 -9.90 -16.18
CA GLN A 78 3.55 -8.47 -16.06
C GLN A 78 5.00 -8.16 -15.65
N PHE A 79 5.59 -9.01 -14.82
CA PHE A 79 6.97 -8.85 -14.36
C PHE A 79 7.97 -9.72 -15.14
N SER A 80 7.67 -10.06 -16.40
CA SER A 80 8.57 -10.77 -17.31
C SER A 80 9.19 -12.05 -16.71
N GLY A 81 8.38 -12.83 -15.98
CA GLY A 81 8.80 -14.08 -15.34
C GLY A 81 9.35 -13.93 -13.92
N PHE A 82 9.40 -12.73 -13.35
CA PHE A 82 9.77 -12.55 -11.94
C PHE A 82 8.61 -13.00 -11.03
N SER A 83 8.87 -14.01 -10.19
CA SER A 83 7.85 -14.54 -9.28
C SER A 83 7.67 -13.62 -8.07
N VAL A 84 6.55 -12.92 -8.02
CA VAL A 84 6.12 -12.16 -6.82
C VAL A 84 5.15 -13.04 -6.02
N PRO A 85 5.39 -13.28 -4.72
CA PRO A 85 4.50 -14.12 -3.92
C PRO A 85 3.19 -13.40 -3.63
N VAL A 86 2.08 -14.15 -3.59
CA VAL A 86 0.76 -13.65 -3.18
C VAL A 86 0.39 -14.30 -1.85
N LEU A 87 0.46 -13.52 -0.77
CA LEU A 87 0.18 -13.97 0.59
C LEU A 87 -1.30 -13.77 0.93
N GLN A 88 -1.83 -14.58 1.84
CA GLN A 88 -3.19 -14.43 2.34
C GLN A 88 -3.11 -13.85 3.75
N HIS A 89 -3.97 -12.89 4.06
CA HIS A 89 -3.95 -12.24 5.36
C HIS A 89 -4.44 -13.21 6.46
N PRO A 90 -3.71 -13.38 7.58
CA PRO A 90 -4.03 -14.40 8.58
C PRO A 90 -5.35 -14.17 9.32
N ALA A 91 -5.74 -12.91 9.50
CA ALA A 91 -6.99 -12.53 10.18
C ALA A 91 -8.13 -12.14 9.22
N LEU A 92 -7.85 -11.96 7.92
CA LEU A 92 -8.82 -11.48 6.94
C LEU A 92 -8.84 -12.48 5.78
N PRO A 93 -9.74 -13.47 5.81
CA PRO A 93 -9.66 -14.63 4.92
C PRO A 93 -9.85 -14.28 3.45
N ASP A 94 -10.56 -13.20 3.15
CA ASP A 94 -10.86 -12.69 1.81
C ASP A 94 -9.83 -11.68 1.29
N VAL A 95 -8.73 -11.43 2.01
CA VAL A 95 -7.70 -10.45 1.62
C VAL A 95 -6.41 -11.15 1.21
N LEU A 96 -5.94 -10.78 0.02
CA LEU A 96 -4.63 -11.15 -0.52
C LEU A 96 -3.67 -9.96 -0.44
N LEU A 97 -2.41 -10.25 -0.15
CA LEU A 97 -1.32 -9.29 0.04
C LEU A 97 -0.23 -9.57 -1.00
N ILE A 98 0.16 -8.54 -1.74
CA ILE A 98 1.21 -8.59 -2.75
C ILE A 98 2.34 -7.66 -2.27
N PRO A 99 3.55 -8.16 -2.00
CA PRO A 99 4.65 -7.32 -1.58
C PRO A 99 5.10 -6.42 -2.74
N VAL A 100 5.29 -5.14 -2.44
CA VAL A 100 5.83 -4.18 -3.38
C VAL A 100 7.35 -4.23 -3.31
N THR A 101 8.00 -4.69 -4.36
CA THR A 101 9.47 -4.69 -4.48
C THR A 101 9.98 -3.27 -4.71
N GLY A 102 10.65 -2.70 -3.73
CA GLY A 102 11.22 -1.36 -3.82
C GLY A 102 12.03 -0.98 -2.59
N PRO A 103 12.77 0.14 -2.63
CA PRO A 103 12.75 1.13 -3.69
C PRO A 103 13.97 1.02 -4.61
N SER A 104 13.77 0.67 -5.88
CA SER A 104 14.75 0.95 -6.93
C SER A 104 14.54 2.40 -7.40
N PHE A 105 15.61 3.11 -7.78
CA PHE A 105 15.58 4.52 -8.24
C PHE A 105 14.59 4.81 -9.38
N SER A 106 13.99 3.77 -9.96
CA SER A 106 13.03 3.83 -11.05
C SER A 106 11.61 3.85 -10.49
N PHE A 107 10.96 5.02 -10.62
CA PHE A 107 9.57 5.38 -10.30
C PHE A 107 8.46 4.43 -10.80
N TRP A 108 8.83 3.33 -11.45
CA TRP A 108 7.96 2.55 -12.32
C TRP A 108 7.10 1.52 -11.59
N LEU A 109 7.53 0.99 -10.44
CA LEU A 109 6.76 -0.06 -9.76
C LEU A 109 5.42 0.45 -9.19
N CYS A 110 5.36 1.71 -8.73
CA CYS A 110 4.12 2.27 -8.19
C CYS A 110 3.08 2.54 -9.30
N HIS A 111 3.50 2.91 -10.50
CA HIS A 111 2.60 3.11 -11.64
C HIS A 111 2.10 1.76 -12.19
N TYR A 112 2.98 0.77 -12.28
CA TYR A 112 2.63 -0.57 -12.80
C TYR A 112 1.60 -1.29 -11.94
N VAL A 113 1.65 -1.20 -10.61
CA VAL A 113 0.67 -1.86 -9.73
C VAL A 113 -0.72 -1.20 -9.79
N ILE A 114 -0.79 0.12 -9.95
CA ILE A 114 -2.06 0.83 -10.17
C ILE A 114 -2.67 0.44 -11.52
N LEU A 115 -1.85 0.33 -12.57
CA LEU A 115 -2.27 -0.19 -13.87
C LEU A 115 -2.69 -1.67 -13.81
N LEU A 116 -2.03 -2.48 -12.99
CA LEU A 116 -2.37 -3.89 -12.74
C LEU A 116 -3.74 -4.02 -12.06
N LEU A 117 -4.03 -3.17 -11.06
CA LEU A 117 -5.34 -3.12 -10.43
C LEU A 117 -6.42 -2.68 -11.42
N LEU A 118 -6.14 -1.67 -12.26
CA LEU A 118 -7.07 -1.23 -13.29
C LEU A 118 -7.32 -2.31 -14.35
N SER A 119 -6.29 -3.04 -14.80
CA SER A 119 -6.46 -4.13 -15.77
C SER A 119 -7.19 -5.33 -15.17
N LEU A 120 -6.90 -5.70 -13.92
CA LEU A 120 -7.59 -6.78 -13.21
C LEU A 120 -9.05 -6.43 -12.93
N ILE A 121 -9.35 -5.19 -12.54
CA ILE A 121 -10.72 -4.69 -12.42
C ILE A 121 -11.43 -4.79 -13.77
N PHE A 122 -10.79 -4.38 -14.87
CA PHE A 122 -11.39 -4.50 -16.21
C PHE A 122 -11.62 -5.97 -16.60
N CYS A 123 -10.63 -6.85 -16.40
CA CYS A 123 -10.75 -8.28 -16.70
C CYS A 123 -11.80 -8.99 -15.84
N PHE A 124 -11.97 -8.63 -14.56
CA PHE A 124 -12.95 -9.27 -13.67
C PHE A 124 -14.36 -8.66 -13.76
N LEU A 125 -14.51 -7.36 -14.04
CA LEU A 125 -15.83 -6.74 -14.22
C LEU A 125 -16.36 -6.87 -15.66
N PHE A 126 -15.50 -7.00 -16.67
CA PHE A 126 -15.90 -7.06 -18.08
C PHE A 126 -15.54 -8.37 -18.80
N SER A 127 -14.98 -9.39 -18.12
CA SER A 127 -15.02 -10.73 -18.71
C SER A 127 -16.46 -11.20 -18.80
N PRO A 128 -16.95 -11.55 -20.01
CA PRO A 128 -18.21 -12.27 -20.10
C PRO A 128 -18.00 -13.61 -19.40
N GLN A 129 -18.81 -13.88 -18.38
CA GLN A 129 -18.93 -15.21 -17.80
C GLN A 129 -19.19 -16.19 -18.94
N MET A 130 -18.20 -17.02 -19.27
CA MET A 130 -18.40 -18.25 -20.05
C MET A 130 -18.64 -19.40 -19.07
#